data_AF-Q3E8B4-F1
#
_entry.id   AF-Q3E8B4-F1
#
_cell.length_a   1.000
_cell.length_b   1.000
_cell.length_c   1.000
_cell.angle_alpha   90.00
_cell.angle_beta   90.00
_cell.angle_gamma   90.00
#
_symmetry.space_group_name_H-M   'P 1'
#
loop_
_entity.id
_entity.type
_entity.pdbx_description
1 polymer ?
#
loop_
_entity_poly.entity_id
_entity_poly.type
_entity_poly.pdbx_seq_one_letter_code
_entity_poly.pdbx_strand_id
1 'polypeptide(L)'
;MSNQVNDISYVSLIQVNIVLNKNIILWLGSATPRALRDIDLAQDSVVKIFSFSREPNVVQPWQTTEKEYSSSGFAISGRRILTNAHVVGDHSYLQVRKHGSPTKYKAEVKAFGIFGARRYTFIGETIYALGYPRDGDIISVTKGIVTRVEPQKYAHSSIEILTIQTDACINGGKSGGPVVMGNKVAGVVFENDSPSDK
;
A
#
# COMPACT_ATOMS: atom_id res chain seq x y z
N MET A 1 6.05 27.23 -18.23
CA MET A 1 4.74 26.68 -17.82
C MET A 1 4.96 25.19 -17.54
N SER A 2 5.11 24.82 -16.26
CA SER A 2 5.14 23.41 -15.87
C SER A 2 3.72 22.88 -16.10
N ASN A 3 3.54 22.03 -17.10
CA ASN A 3 2.33 21.22 -17.18
C ASN A 3 2.32 20.41 -15.89
N GLN A 4 1.39 20.73 -14.98
CA GLN A 4 0.98 19.77 -13.97
C GLN A 4 0.38 18.61 -14.75
N VAL A 5 1.21 17.64 -15.10
CA VAL A 5 0.75 16.32 -15.50
C VAL A 5 -0.06 15.88 -14.29
N ASN A 6 -1.39 15.89 -14.44
CA ASN A 6 -2.28 15.45 -13.36
C ASN A 6 -1.73 14.11 -12.88
N ASP A 7 -1.29 14.01 -11.63
CA ASP A 7 -0.75 12.79 -11.06
C ASP A 7 -1.85 11.73 -11.12
N ILE A 8 -1.88 10.96 -12.22
CA ILE A 8 -2.91 9.96 -12.42
C ILE A 8 -2.65 8.89 -11.38
N SER A 9 -3.57 8.81 -10.43
CA SER A 9 -3.50 7.89 -9.32
C SER A 9 -4.03 6.52 -9.75
N TYR A 10 -3.22 5.49 -9.58
CA TYR A 10 -3.56 4.12 -9.94
C TYR A 10 -3.76 3.25 -8.69
N VAL A 11 -4.48 2.15 -8.89
CA VAL A 11 -4.67 1.11 -7.89
C VAL A 11 -4.22 -0.18 -8.54
N SER A 12 -3.09 -0.70 -8.07
CA SER A 12 -2.48 -1.92 -8.59
C SER A 12 -3.07 -3.16 -7.92
N LEU A 13 -2.97 -4.28 -8.63
CA LEU A 13 -3.30 -5.61 -8.13
C LEU A 13 -2.07 -6.43 -7.73
N ILE A 14 -0.83 -5.96 -7.93
CA ILE A 14 0.34 -6.72 -7.47
C ILE A 14 0.53 -6.51 -5.97
N GLN A 15 0.61 -7.61 -5.23
CA GLN A 15 0.74 -7.58 -3.78
C GLN A 15 1.77 -8.57 -3.23
N VAL A 16 2.26 -8.27 -2.04
CA VAL A 16 3.12 -9.12 -1.23
C VAL A 16 2.45 -9.40 0.09
N ASN A 17 2.40 -10.68 0.44
CA ASN A 17 2.00 -11.14 1.75
C ASN A 17 3.21 -11.12 2.69
N ILE A 18 3.12 -10.27 3.71
CA ILE A 18 4.07 -10.17 4.80
C ILE A 18 3.46 -10.87 6.02
N VAL A 19 4.23 -11.72 6.70
CA VAL A 19 3.81 -12.33 7.97
C VAL A 19 4.56 -11.67 9.12
N LEU A 20 3.82 -11.41 10.20
CA LEU A 20 4.42 -10.99 11.46
C LEU A 20 4.79 -12.19 12.32
N ASN A 21 5.88 -12.05 13.07
CA ASN A 21 6.31 -13.07 14.02
C ASN A 21 5.17 -13.47 14.97
N LYS A 22 5.14 -14.76 15.33
CA LYS A 22 4.03 -15.43 16.04
C LYS A 22 3.62 -14.79 17.37
N ASN A 23 4.41 -13.87 17.92
CA ASN A 23 4.15 -13.18 19.18
C ASN A 23 3.26 -11.95 19.05
N ILE A 24 2.73 -11.64 17.87
CA ILE A 24 1.92 -10.42 17.63
C ILE A 24 0.46 -10.77 17.31
N ILE A 25 -0.44 -10.25 18.14
CA ILE A 25 -1.89 -10.35 17.97
C ILE A 25 -2.37 -9.06 17.30
N LEU A 26 -2.60 -9.13 15.98
CA LEU A 26 -3.44 -8.15 15.31
C LEU A 26 -4.89 -8.47 15.67
N TRP A 27 -5.43 -7.75 16.66
CA TRP A 27 -6.84 -7.79 17.00
C TRP A 27 -7.66 -7.33 15.80
N LEU A 28 -8.29 -8.28 15.09
CA LEU A 28 -9.45 -7.96 14.26
C LEU A 28 -10.60 -7.70 15.24
N GLY A 29 -11.03 -6.45 15.32
CA GLY A 29 -12.12 -6.03 16.21
C GLY A 29 -13.35 -6.92 16.01
N SER A 30 -13.98 -7.30 17.11
CA SER A 30 -15.21 -8.09 17.14
C SER A 30 -16.32 -7.41 16.32
N ALA A 31 -16.89 -8.16 15.39
CA ALA A 31 -17.93 -7.72 14.46
C ALA A 31 -19.04 -6.94 15.17
N THR A 32 -19.26 -5.70 14.74
CA THR A 32 -20.35 -4.82 15.18
C THR A 32 -20.87 -4.01 13.98
N PRO A 33 -22.16 -3.60 13.95
CA PRO A 33 -22.95 -3.43 12.71
C PRO A 33 -22.77 -2.07 12.02
N ARG A 34 -23.02 -1.85 10.71
CA ARG A 34 -22.87 -2.61 9.44
C ARG A 34 -22.74 -1.64 8.22
N ALA A 35 -22.45 -0.35 8.39
CA ALA A 35 -22.29 0.53 7.20
C ALA A 35 -21.38 1.76 7.39
N LEU A 36 -21.46 2.48 8.52
CA LEU A 36 -20.54 3.61 8.77
C LEU A 36 -19.17 3.15 9.31
N ARG A 37 -19.08 1.93 9.83
CA ARG A 37 -17.83 1.34 10.34
C ARG A 37 -16.90 0.85 9.25
N ASP A 38 -17.32 0.72 8.00
CA ASP A 38 -16.49 0.02 7.00
C ASP A 38 -15.17 0.78 6.76
N ILE A 39 -15.20 2.11 6.79
CA ILE A 39 -14.01 2.95 6.73
C ILE A 39 -13.22 2.88 8.05
N ASP A 40 -13.87 2.91 9.21
CA ASP A 40 -13.20 2.82 10.52
C ASP A 40 -12.48 1.47 10.69
N LEU A 41 -13.15 0.37 10.31
CA LEU A 41 -12.58 -0.98 10.28
C LEU A 41 -11.44 -1.07 9.27
N ALA A 42 -11.56 -0.39 8.13
CA ALA A 42 -10.47 -0.29 7.17
C ALA A 42 -9.29 0.49 7.77
N GLN A 43 -9.51 1.61 8.45
CA GLN A 43 -8.47 2.39 9.14
C GLN A 43 -7.75 1.56 10.20
N ASP A 44 -8.48 0.81 11.02
CA ASP A 44 -7.93 -0.06 12.06
C ASP A 44 -7.05 -1.20 11.50
N SER A 45 -7.29 -1.58 10.24
CA SER A 45 -6.50 -2.58 9.54
C SER A 45 -5.20 -2.02 8.97
N VAL A 46 -5.08 -0.70 8.75
CA VAL A 46 -3.93 -0.09 8.10
C VAL A 46 -2.70 -0.09 9.02
N VAL A 47 -1.57 -0.47 8.45
CA VAL A 47 -0.27 -0.50 9.11
C VAL A 47 0.72 0.35 8.33
N LYS A 48 1.66 0.97 9.06
CA LYS A 48 2.83 1.62 8.44
C LYS A 48 3.93 0.59 8.30
N ILE A 49 4.49 0.48 7.11
CA ILE A 49 5.60 -0.41 6.77
C ILE A 49 6.87 0.45 6.68
N PHE A 50 7.92 -0.01 7.32
CA PHE A 50 9.25 0.58 7.28
C PHE A 50 10.16 -0.44 6.59
N SER A 51 10.68 -0.03 5.43
CA SER A 51 11.64 -0.81 4.66
C SER A 51 13.00 -0.16 4.79
N PHE A 52 13.97 -0.93 5.27
CA PHE A 52 15.34 -0.45 5.45
C PHE A 52 16.19 -1.02 4.34
N SER A 53 16.87 -0.15 3.59
CA SER A 53 17.88 -0.56 2.62
C SER A 53 19.25 -0.06 3.04
N ARG A 54 20.27 -0.84 2.69
CA ARG A 54 21.66 -0.54 2.97
C ARG A 54 22.39 -0.50 1.64
N GLU A 55 22.75 0.70 1.19
CA GLU A 55 23.61 0.86 0.03
C GLU A 55 25.08 0.67 0.47
N PRO A 56 25.81 -0.32 -0.06
CA PRO A 56 27.21 -0.52 0.29
C PRO A 56 28.06 0.63 -0.24
N ASN A 57 28.82 1.30 0.64
CA ASN A 57 29.90 2.18 0.19
C ASN A 57 31.12 1.31 -0.15
N VAL A 58 31.30 1.03 -1.45
CA VAL A 58 32.41 0.19 -1.94
C VAL A 58 33.80 0.78 -1.64
N VAL A 59 33.91 2.11 -1.47
CA VAL A 59 35.18 2.77 -1.14
C VAL A 59 35.44 2.75 0.37
N GLN A 60 34.39 2.80 1.20
CA GLN A 60 34.49 2.88 2.66
C GLN A 60 33.48 1.92 3.32
N PRO A 61 33.73 0.60 3.32
CA PRO A 61 32.75 -0.39 3.78
C PRO A 61 32.41 -0.30 5.28
N TRP A 62 33.29 0.30 6.10
CA TRP A 62 33.01 0.56 7.53
C TRP A 62 32.02 1.71 7.73
N GLN A 63 31.80 2.56 6.72
CA GLN A 63 30.78 3.59 6.74
C GLN A 63 29.54 3.07 6.02
N THR A 64 28.49 2.86 6.79
CA THR A 64 27.21 2.40 6.28
C THR A 64 26.16 3.45 6.53
N THR A 65 25.46 3.84 5.47
CA THR A 65 24.24 4.63 5.59
C THR A 65 23.05 3.70 5.37
N GLU A 66 22.19 3.61 6.37
CA GLU A 66 20.89 2.95 6.24
C GLU A 66 19.88 3.98 5.75
N LYS A 67 19.10 3.62 4.73
CA LYS A 67 17.98 4.42 4.24
C LYS A 67 16.68 3.77 4.71
N GLU A 68 15.81 4.55 5.33
CA GLU A 68 14.47 4.14 5.73
C GLU A 68 13.46 4.67 4.72
N TYR A 69 12.67 3.75 4.14
CA TYR A 69 11.54 4.07 3.30
C TYR A 69 10.25 3.72 4.05
N SER A 70 9.31 4.67 4.06
CA SER A 70 8.01 4.48 4.69
C SER A 70 6.94 4.21 3.64
N SER A 71 6.05 3.28 3.94
CA SER A 71 4.94 2.91 3.07
C SER A 71 3.75 2.41 3.88
N SER A 72 2.67 2.06 3.20
CA SER A 72 1.45 1.55 3.82
C SER A 72 1.23 0.06 3.53
N GLY A 73 0.44 -0.57 4.39
CA GLY A 73 -0.08 -1.92 4.20
C GLY A 73 -1.38 -2.07 4.98
N PHE A 74 -2.03 -3.22 4.89
CA PHE A 74 -3.19 -3.51 5.72
C PHE A 74 -3.23 -4.98 6.13
N ALA A 75 -3.75 -5.20 7.33
CA ALA A 75 -3.90 -6.52 7.91
C ALA A 75 -5.01 -7.31 7.19
N ILE A 76 -4.71 -8.58 6.92
CA ILE A 76 -5.65 -9.57 6.42
C ILE A 76 -5.71 -10.78 7.35
N SER A 77 -6.67 -11.66 7.08
CA SER A 77 -6.86 -12.88 7.86
C SER A 77 -5.59 -13.74 7.94
N GLY A 78 -5.35 -14.29 9.13
CA GLY A 78 -4.19 -15.14 9.42
C GLY A 78 -2.92 -14.38 9.79
N ARG A 79 -3.02 -13.20 10.42
CA ARG A 79 -1.87 -12.37 10.87
C ARG A 79 -0.90 -12.03 9.74
N ARG A 80 -1.47 -11.77 8.57
CA ARG A 80 -0.75 -11.39 7.36
C ARG A 80 -1.05 -9.93 7.05
N ILE A 81 -0.13 -9.29 6.36
CA ILE A 81 -0.26 -7.93 5.84
C ILE A 81 -0.12 -8.01 4.33
N LEU A 82 -0.97 -7.29 3.62
CA LEU A 82 -0.83 -7.02 2.20
C LEU A 82 -0.23 -5.64 1.99
N THR A 83 0.69 -5.55 1.04
CA THR A 83 1.26 -4.30 0.53
C THR A 83 1.75 -4.52 -0.90
N ASN A 84 2.29 -3.49 -1.56
CA ASN A 84 2.86 -3.61 -2.89
C ASN A 84 4.21 -4.33 -2.87
N ALA A 85 4.55 -4.99 -3.97
CA ALA A 85 5.85 -5.68 -4.09
C ALA A 85 7.04 -4.73 -4.10
N HIS A 86 6.94 -3.56 -4.73
CA HIS A 86 8.04 -2.61 -4.80
C HIS A 86 8.38 -1.99 -3.43
N VAL A 87 7.42 -1.98 -2.49
CA VAL A 87 7.62 -1.44 -1.13
C VAL A 87 8.57 -2.31 -0.33
N VAL A 88 8.53 -3.62 -0.61
CA VAL A 88 9.25 -4.65 0.12
C VAL A 88 10.21 -5.43 -0.76
N GLY A 89 10.47 -4.96 -1.97
CA GLY A 89 11.57 -5.47 -2.80
C GLY A 89 12.91 -5.00 -2.25
N ASP A 90 13.95 -5.82 -2.38
CA ASP A 90 15.35 -5.46 -2.11
C ASP A 90 15.65 -4.82 -0.73
N HIS A 91 14.86 -5.17 0.27
CA HIS A 91 15.03 -4.68 1.64
C HIS A 91 16.12 -5.47 2.40
N SER A 92 16.82 -4.78 3.30
CA SER A 92 17.69 -5.43 4.30
C SER A 92 16.87 -6.04 5.44
N TYR A 93 15.87 -5.31 5.94
CA TYR A 93 14.86 -5.83 6.86
C TYR A 93 13.59 -4.97 6.81
N LEU A 94 12.47 -5.54 7.27
CA LEU A 94 11.18 -4.85 7.37
C LEU A 94 10.73 -4.74 8.82
N GLN A 95 10.09 -3.61 9.12
CA GLN A 95 9.31 -3.44 10.32
C GLN A 95 7.91 -2.93 9.97
N VAL A 96 6.92 -3.27 10.79
CA VAL A 96 5.57 -2.73 10.66
C VAL A 96 5.07 -2.17 11.98
N ARG A 97 4.19 -1.18 11.91
CA ARG A 97 3.57 -0.55 13.07
C ARG A 97 2.08 -0.39 12.85
N LYS A 98 1.29 -0.83 13.82
CA LYS A 98 -0.17 -0.63 13.81
C LYS A 98 -0.48 0.85 14.07
N HIS A 99 -1.56 1.35 13.47
CA HIS A 99 -2.12 2.64 13.84
C HIS A 99 -2.37 2.75 15.35
N GLY A 100 -2.03 3.90 15.92
CA GLY A 100 -2.12 4.17 17.37
C GLY A 100 -1.10 3.43 18.24
N SER A 101 -0.32 2.49 17.70
CA SER A 101 0.75 1.82 18.43
C SER A 101 2.10 2.49 18.15
N PRO A 102 2.93 2.75 19.19
CA PRO A 102 4.32 3.15 19.00
C PRO A 102 5.23 1.96 18.65
N THR A 103 4.77 0.72 18.87
CA THR A 103 5.60 -0.47 18.76
C THR A 103 5.78 -0.91 17.30
N LYS A 104 7.04 -0.92 16.85
CA LYS A 104 7.45 -1.52 15.58
C LYS A 104 7.71 -3.02 15.76
N TYR A 105 7.32 -3.82 14.80
CA TYR A 105 7.49 -5.27 14.80
C TYR A 105 8.22 -5.74 13.56
N LYS A 106 9.21 -6.62 13.73
CA LYS A 106 9.91 -7.24 12.60
C LYS A 106 8.92 -8.09 11.78
N ALA A 107 9.02 -7.97 10.46
CA ALA A 107 8.15 -8.65 9.53
C ALA A 107 8.96 -9.37 8.45
N GLU A 108 8.40 -10.45 7.90
CA GLU A 108 9.05 -11.25 6.86
C GLU A 108 8.13 -11.41 5.66
N VAL A 109 8.69 -11.20 4.47
CA VAL A 109 7.99 -11.51 3.21
C VAL A 109 7.83 -13.02 3.09
N LYS A 110 6.60 -13.49 2.88
CA LYS A 110 6.31 -14.93 2.71
C LYS A 110 5.93 -15.30 1.28
N ALA A 111 5.26 -14.40 0.56
CA ALA A 111 4.82 -14.69 -0.79
C ALA A 111 4.60 -13.42 -1.60
N PHE A 112 4.91 -13.50 -2.89
CA PHE A 112 4.53 -12.53 -3.92
C PHE A 112 3.32 -13.09 -4.67
N GLY A 113 2.36 -12.24 -5.04
CA GLY A 113 1.18 -12.67 -5.76
C GLY A 113 0.38 -11.53 -6.37
N ILE A 114 -0.59 -11.89 -7.20
CA ILE A 114 -1.55 -10.93 -7.77
C ILE A 114 -2.86 -11.07 -7.01
N PHE A 115 -3.40 -9.93 -6.57
CA PHE A 115 -4.72 -9.82 -5.96
C PHE A 115 -5.78 -9.87 -7.03
N GLY A 116 -6.66 -10.88 -6.96
CA GLY A 116 -7.83 -10.92 -7.81
C GLY A 116 -8.88 -9.92 -7.34
N ALA A 117 -8.79 -8.65 -7.77
CA ALA A 117 -9.96 -7.78 -7.71
C ALA A 117 -11.01 -8.36 -8.66
N ARG A 118 -12.06 -8.96 -8.08
CA ARG A 118 -13.17 -9.48 -8.86
C ARG A 118 -13.86 -8.32 -9.59
N ARG A 119 -14.45 -8.62 -10.76
CA ARG A 119 -15.10 -7.73 -11.76
C ARG A 119 -16.29 -6.87 -11.25
N TYR A 120 -16.24 -6.38 -10.02
CA TYR A 120 -17.30 -5.57 -9.40
C TYR A 120 -16.98 -4.08 -9.40
N THR A 121 -15.82 -3.67 -9.93
CA THR A 121 -15.47 -2.27 -10.04
C THR A 121 -16.03 -1.71 -11.34
N PHE A 122 -17.06 -0.88 -11.23
CA PHE A 122 -17.60 -0.13 -12.35
C PHE A 122 -17.07 1.30 -12.35
N ILE A 123 -17.00 1.92 -13.53
CA ILE A 123 -16.68 3.34 -13.66
C ILE A 123 -17.76 4.15 -12.94
N GLY A 124 -17.35 5.16 -12.18
CA GLY A 124 -18.22 6.00 -11.36
C GLY A 124 -18.44 5.51 -9.93
N GLU A 125 -18.00 4.30 -9.58
CA GLU A 125 -18.05 3.79 -8.20
C GLU A 125 -17.21 4.68 -7.27
N THR A 126 -17.75 4.97 -6.08
CA THR A 126 -17.01 5.72 -5.05
C THR A 126 -16.04 4.79 -4.32
N ILE A 127 -14.79 5.23 -4.19
CA ILE A 127 -13.75 4.51 -3.47
C ILE A 127 -13.05 5.42 -2.45
N TYR A 128 -12.46 4.78 -1.45
CA TYR A 128 -11.63 5.43 -0.43
C TYR A 128 -10.26 4.79 -0.41
N ALA A 129 -9.22 5.58 -0.60
CA ALA A 129 -7.83 5.16 -0.49
C ALA A 129 -7.29 5.54 0.89
N LEU A 130 -6.79 4.55 1.62
CA LEU A 130 -6.25 4.73 2.96
C LEU A 130 -4.74 4.44 2.95
N GLY A 131 -3.97 5.28 3.64
CA GLY A 131 -2.54 5.05 3.80
C GLY A 131 -1.86 6.16 4.58
N TYR A 132 -0.64 5.90 5.03
CA TYR A 132 0.24 6.90 5.61
C TYR A 132 0.88 7.73 4.50
N PRO A 133 0.85 9.07 4.58
CA PRO A 133 1.71 9.89 3.72
C PRO A 133 3.18 9.69 4.11
N ARG A 134 4.11 9.89 3.16
CA ARG A 134 5.55 9.64 3.29
C ARG A 134 6.13 10.18 4.61
N ASP A 135 5.75 11.42 4.96
CA ASP A 135 6.28 12.16 6.10
C ASP A 135 5.29 12.27 7.28
N GLY A 136 4.24 11.45 7.32
CA GLY A 136 3.22 11.50 8.38
C GLY A 136 3.03 10.19 9.12
N ASP A 137 2.65 10.30 10.39
CA ASP A 137 2.30 9.16 11.26
C ASP A 137 0.78 9.05 11.53
N ILE A 138 -0.01 9.81 10.78
CA ILE A 138 -1.48 9.80 10.81
C ILE A 138 -1.96 9.22 9.49
N ILE A 139 -2.96 8.32 9.54
CA ILE A 139 -3.58 7.76 8.34
C ILE A 139 -4.30 8.88 7.59
N SER A 140 -4.02 8.99 6.29
CA SER A 140 -4.75 9.85 5.38
C SER A 140 -5.76 9.01 4.60
N VAL A 141 -7.03 9.42 4.66
CA VAL A 141 -8.12 8.87 3.86
C VAL A 141 -8.46 9.86 2.75
N THR A 142 -8.40 9.41 1.51
CA THR A 142 -8.79 10.20 0.34
C THR A 142 -9.94 9.52 -0.38
N LYS A 143 -10.94 10.29 -0.77
CA LYS A 143 -12.12 9.82 -1.49
C LYS A 143 -11.96 10.17 -2.96
N GLY A 144 -12.39 9.26 -3.83
CA GLY A 144 -12.51 9.52 -5.26
C GLY A 144 -13.53 8.60 -5.90
N ILE A 145 -13.55 8.61 -7.22
CA ILE A 145 -14.33 7.72 -8.06
C ILE A 145 -13.40 6.86 -8.91
N VAL A 146 -13.93 5.75 -9.39
CA VAL A 146 -13.29 4.94 -10.42
C VAL A 146 -13.45 5.64 -11.76
N THR A 147 -12.36 6.16 -12.31
CA THR A 147 -12.38 6.88 -13.60
C THR A 147 -12.12 5.94 -14.78
N ARG A 148 -11.36 4.87 -14.55
CA ARG A 148 -11.02 3.89 -15.58
C ARG A 148 -10.73 2.51 -14.98
N VAL A 149 -11.06 1.46 -15.72
CA VAL A 149 -10.70 0.08 -15.39
C VAL A 149 -10.17 -0.58 -16.66
N GLU A 150 -8.86 -0.70 -16.76
CA GLU A 150 -8.21 -1.27 -17.94
C GLU A 150 -6.91 -1.99 -17.58
N PRO A 151 -6.49 -2.99 -18.37
CA PRO A 151 -5.14 -3.51 -18.27
C PRO A 151 -4.14 -2.38 -18.50
N GLN A 152 -3.17 -2.23 -17.59
CA GLN A 152 -2.05 -1.32 -17.73
C GLN A 152 -0.76 -2.12 -17.55
N LYS A 153 0.28 -1.74 -18.27
CA LYS A 153 1.61 -2.29 -18.06
C LYS A 153 2.15 -1.79 -16.72
N TYR A 154 2.51 -2.70 -15.83
CA TYR A 154 3.00 -2.33 -14.51
C TYR A 154 4.39 -1.66 -14.60
N ALA A 155 4.61 -0.50 -13.97
CA ALA A 155 5.90 0.20 -14.12
C ALA A 155 7.12 -0.65 -13.69
N HIS A 156 6.93 -1.59 -12.76
CA HIS A 156 8.02 -2.46 -12.28
C HIS A 156 8.01 -3.87 -12.90
N SER A 157 7.17 -4.16 -13.91
CA SER A 157 7.20 -5.44 -14.63
C SER A 157 6.59 -5.36 -16.03
N SER A 158 7.04 -6.21 -16.96
CA SER A 158 6.44 -6.27 -18.31
C SER A 158 5.05 -6.93 -18.36
N ILE A 159 4.37 -7.06 -17.22
CA ILE A 159 3.07 -7.74 -17.11
C ILE A 159 1.96 -6.70 -17.20
N GLU A 160 0.99 -6.95 -18.07
CA GLU A 160 -0.25 -6.18 -18.12
C GLU A 160 -1.20 -6.68 -17.02
N ILE A 161 -1.62 -5.74 -16.18
CA ILE A 161 -2.45 -6.04 -15.02
C ILE A 161 -3.61 -5.09 -15.02
N LEU A 162 -4.80 -5.64 -14.75
CA LEU A 162 -6.00 -4.85 -14.59
C LEU A 162 -5.75 -3.79 -13.51
N THR A 163 -5.82 -2.54 -13.89
CA THR A 163 -5.54 -1.41 -13.02
C THR A 163 -6.77 -0.54 -12.95
N ILE A 164 -7.05 -0.02 -11.76
CA ILE A 164 -8.13 0.93 -11.55
C ILE A 164 -7.50 2.31 -11.46
N GLN A 165 -7.95 3.22 -12.32
CA GLN A 165 -7.59 4.63 -12.23
C GLN A 165 -8.62 5.34 -11.35
N THR A 166 -8.15 6.30 -10.56
CA THR A 166 -8.99 7.14 -9.72
C THR A 166 -8.50 8.58 -9.69
N ASP A 167 -9.41 9.48 -9.33
CA ASP A 167 -9.13 10.89 -9.00
C ASP A 167 -8.89 11.10 -7.50
N ALA A 168 -8.97 10.05 -6.67
CA ALA A 168 -8.61 10.13 -5.25
C ALA A 168 -7.14 10.55 -5.14
N CYS A 169 -6.84 11.54 -4.29
CA CYS A 169 -5.46 11.99 -4.11
C CYS A 169 -4.59 10.85 -3.53
N ILE A 170 -3.65 10.36 -4.34
CA ILE A 170 -2.59 9.45 -3.94
C ILE A 170 -1.28 10.22 -4.01
N ASN A 171 -0.59 10.27 -2.88
CA ASN A 171 0.73 10.89 -2.77
C ASN A 171 1.69 9.82 -2.22
N GLY A 172 3.00 10.08 -2.37
CA GLY A 172 4.06 9.24 -1.81
C GLY A 172 3.79 8.77 -0.37
N GLY A 173 4.08 7.49 -0.12
CA GLY A 173 3.90 6.79 1.16
C GLY A 173 2.58 6.02 1.29
N LYS A 174 1.51 6.44 0.58
CA LYS A 174 0.23 5.71 0.60
C LYS A 174 0.31 4.36 -0.10
N SER A 175 1.30 4.16 -0.97
CA SER A 175 1.53 2.91 -1.70
C SER A 175 1.49 1.69 -0.78
N GLY A 176 0.71 0.69 -1.17
CA GLY A 176 0.48 -0.52 -0.39
C GLY A 176 -0.72 -0.47 0.55
N GLY A 177 -1.32 0.71 0.78
CA GLY A 177 -2.54 0.86 1.56
C GLY A 177 -3.80 0.35 0.81
N PRO A 178 -4.89 0.01 1.52
CA PRO A 178 -6.09 -0.54 0.90
C PRO A 178 -6.90 0.56 0.21
N VAL A 179 -7.50 0.19 -0.91
CA VAL A 179 -8.59 0.95 -1.54
C VAL A 179 -9.89 0.21 -1.25
N VAL A 180 -10.82 0.87 -0.56
CA VAL A 180 -12.09 0.28 -0.16
C VAL A 180 -13.25 0.87 -0.95
N MET A 181 -14.19 0.00 -1.30
CA MET A 181 -15.43 0.30 -2.01
C MET A 181 -16.56 -0.38 -1.25
N GLY A 182 -17.39 0.41 -0.56
CA GLY A 182 -18.35 -0.12 0.39
C GLY A 182 -17.67 -1.03 1.42
N ASN A 183 -18.12 -2.27 1.52
CA ASN A 183 -17.60 -3.27 2.46
C ASN A 183 -16.50 -4.18 1.88
N LYS A 184 -15.90 -3.81 0.75
CA LYS A 184 -14.90 -4.62 0.05
C LYS A 184 -13.62 -3.85 -0.20
N VAL A 185 -12.51 -4.56 -0.26
CA VAL A 185 -11.24 -4.04 -0.78
C VAL A 185 -11.27 -4.14 -2.31
N ALA A 186 -11.27 -3.00 -2.98
CA ALA A 186 -11.25 -2.89 -4.44
C ALA A 186 -9.83 -3.09 -5.01
N GLY A 187 -8.79 -2.81 -4.23
CA GLY A 187 -7.40 -3.00 -4.64
C GLY A 187 -6.42 -2.37 -3.66
N VAL A 188 -5.18 -2.17 -4.13
CA VAL A 188 -4.11 -1.57 -3.33
C VAL A 188 -3.54 -0.35 -4.01
N VAL A 189 -3.36 0.71 -3.21
CA VAL A 189 -2.87 2.00 -3.68
C VAL A 189 -1.51 1.83 -4.34
N PHE A 190 -1.35 2.38 -5.54
CA PHE A 190 -0.11 2.35 -6.31
C PHE A 190 0.08 3.64 -7.09
N GLU A 191 1.10 4.40 -6.73
CA GLU A 191 1.53 5.56 -7.51
C GLU A 191 2.36 5.07 -8.69
N ASN A 192 1.92 5.36 -9.93
CA ASN A 192 2.83 5.28 -11.07
C ASN A 192 3.64 6.57 -11.06
N ASP A 193 4.95 6.48 -10.85
CA ASP A 193 5.85 7.48 -11.40
C ASP A 193 5.70 7.33 -12.92
N SER A 194 4.97 8.24 -13.57
CA SER A 194 5.05 8.32 -15.03
C SER A 194 6.53 8.45 -15.35
N PRO A 195 7.08 7.70 -16.31
CA PRO A 195 8.49 7.85 -16.65
C PRO A 195 8.68 9.31 -16.99
N SER A 196 9.37 10.05 -16.12
CA SER A 196 9.78 11.41 -16.40
C SER A 196 10.53 11.30 -17.71
N ASP A 197 9.99 11.91 -18.78
CA ASP A 197 10.57 11.87 -20.13
C ASP A 197 12.11 11.92 -20.02
N LYS A 198 12.77 10.85 -20.45
CA LYS A 198 14.20 10.81 -20.71
C LYS A 198 14.41 10.64 -22.20
#